data_AF-A0A4P7BJ61-F1
#
_entry.id   AF-A0A4P7BJ61-F1
#
_cell.length_a   1.000
_cell.length_b   1.000
_cell.length_c   1.000
_cell.angle_alpha   90.00
_cell.angle_beta   90.00
_cell.angle_gamma   90.00
#
_symmetry.space_group_name_H-M   'P 1'
#
loop_
_entity.id
_entity.type
_entity.pdbx_description
1 polymer ?
#
loop_
_entity_poly.entity_id
_entity_poly.type
_entity_poly.pdbx_seq_one_letter_code
_entity_poly.pdbx_strand_id
1 'polypeptide(L)'
;MKKAIDVQAAVAIASLEAIAAKTQGTFGVGGVMLDSFGTVLQSVHNNVIRHGLIHDPTAHGERQLIDWYYAEAAKGRALPPSHEITIVTSLDPCCMCAGAILAGGFHVVVAANDCNAGVNHEGDASFTALPEALREQARGTFSYPAVLGTSSYARQQRGAAPPPFFIGKTIAEPTQALCSLVFEATTESVIGLFNVDPPRASLLDPATLPGDDVIVRALKRACPDALTYRCEPGRPDAGLAPYLEHAVRRDRAQGGNGDAVVLLDAFGNLLLCCHGRRGKSAIRTAFMECTRAYAQLRYKLMDGLEAARQDEVRRYLGHPKDATLVLARAPDETALDVMNLGAYGSTMEGPLPARNPAQLQFVLPPRDEAALARLCAGLPPLYRDVIGIHPTQVADAGLVAALAAGAAAT
;
A
#
# COMPACT_ATOMS: atom_id res chain seq x y z
N MET A 1 -6.94 -12.03 -28.39
CA MET A 1 -6.65 -11.85 -26.95
C MET A 1 -6.69 -13.22 -26.28
N LYS A 2 -5.78 -13.48 -25.33
CA LYS A 2 -5.77 -14.74 -24.56
C LYS A 2 -7.03 -14.79 -23.68
N LYS A 3 -7.68 -15.96 -23.59
CA LYS A 3 -8.81 -16.20 -22.70
C LYS A 3 -8.43 -17.20 -21.61
N ALA A 4 -8.92 -16.97 -20.41
CA ALA A 4 -8.85 -17.88 -19.27
C ALA A 4 -10.30 -18.21 -18.85
N ILE A 5 -10.82 -19.32 -19.38
CA ILE A 5 -12.21 -19.76 -19.20
C ILE A 5 -12.39 -20.76 -18.07
N ASP A 6 -11.31 -21.09 -17.36
CA ASP A 6 -11.32 -21.89 -16.14
C ASP A 6 -10.42 -21.23 -15.08
N VAL A 7 -10.76 -21.43 -13.80
CA VAL A 7 -10.03 -20.84 -12.67
C VAL A 7 -8.56 -21.25 -12.68
N GLN A 8 -8.28 -22.51 -13.00
CA GLN A 8 -6.93 -23.07 -13.04
C GLN A 8 -6.03 -22.35 -14.06
N ALA A 9 -6.53 -22.06 -15.26
CA ALA A 9 -5.82 -21.37 -16.31
C ALA A 9 -5.57 -19.90 -15.95
N ALA A 10 -6.52 -19.26 -15.28
CA ALA A 10 -6.33 -17.90 -14.78
C ALA A 10 -5.25 -17.85 -13.69
N VAL A 11 -5.29 -18.78 -12.74
CA VAL A 11 -4.27 -18.91 -11.69
C VAL A 11 -2.91 -19.28 -12.27
N ALA A 12 -2.87 -20.09 -13.33
CA ALA A 12 -1.62 -20.40 -14.02
C ALA A 12 -0.96 -19.13 -14.58
N ILE A 13 -1.74 -18.19 -15.13
CA ILE A 13 -1.20 -16.89 -15.57
C ILE A 13 -0.65 -16.10 -14.38
N ALA A 14 -1.40 -15.99 -13.29
CA ALA A 14 -0.93 -15.31 -12.07
C ALA A 14 0.35 -15.96 -11.49
N SER A 15 0.47 -17.28 -11.54
CA SER A 15 1.65 -18.01 -11.08
C SER A 15 2.89 -17.78 -11.95
N LEU A 16 2.71 -17.57 -13.26
CA LEU A 16 3.81 -17.23 -14.17
C LEU A 16 4.33 -15.81 -13.88
N GLU A 17 3.44 -14.88 -13.55
CA GLU A 17 3.83 -13.56 -13.05
C GLU A 17 4.54 -13.66 -11.69
N ALA A 18 4.09 -14.54 -10.77
CA ALA A 18 4.82 -14.77 -9.52
C ALA A 18 6.26 -15.27 -9.75
N ILE A 19 6.46 -16.16 -10.73
CA ILE A 19 7.81 -16.59 -11.15
C ILE A 19 8.61 -15.41 -11.72
N ALA A 20 8.00 -14.56 -12.56
CA ALA A 20 8.66 -13.38 -13.10
C ALA A 20 9.10 -12.41 -11.99
N ALA A 21 8.27 -12.20 -10.97
CA ALA A 21 8.62 -11.42 -9.78
C ALA A 21 9.84 -12.00 -9.05
N LYS A 22 9.87 -13.33 -8.85
CA LYS A 22 11.04 -14.01 -8.28
C LYS A 22 12.29 -13.77 -9.12
N THR A 23 12.20 -13.87 -10.45
CA THR A 23 13.33 -13.58 -11.36
C THR A 23 13.80 -12.14 -11.26
N GLN A 24 12.89 -11.18 -11.05
CA GLN A 24 13.23 -9.77 -10.83
C GLN A 24 13.90 -9.53 -9.46
N GLY A 25 13.77 -10.45 -8.50
CA GLY A 25 14.25 -10.28 -7.14
C GLY A 25 13.31 -9.45 -6.26
N THR A 26 12.00 -9.52 -6.52
CA THR A 26 10.95 -8.93 -5.68
C THR A 26 10.03 -10.01 -5.12
N PHE A 27 9.00 -9.63 -4.35
CA PHE A 27 8.09 -10.58 -3.73
C PHE A 27 7.40 -11.43 -4.80
N GLY A 28 7.48 -12.75 -4.68
CA GLY A 28 6.97 -13.75 -5.61
C GLY A 28 5.45 -13.81 -5.72
N VAL A 29 4.83 -12.70 -6.15
CA VAL A 29 3.38 -12.51 -6.25
C VAL A 29 3.04 -11.98 -7.64
N GLY A 30 2.00 -12.53 -8.24
CA GLY A 30 1.52 -12.15 -9.56
C GLY A 30 0.01 -12.07 -9.64
N GLY A 31 -0.48 -11.33 -10.62
CA GLY A 31 -1.91 -11.17 -10.84
C GLY A 31 -2.30 -11.00 -12.30
N VAL A 32 -3.56 -11.29 -12.60
CA VAL A 32 -4.18 -11.08 -13.90
C VAL A 32 -5.57 -10.49 -13.74
N MET A 33 -5.91 -9.53 -14.60
CA MET A 33 -7.23 -8.90 -14.68
C MET A 33 -8.00 -9.47 -15.88
N LEU A 34 -9.22 -9.91 -15.63
CA LEU A 34 -10.12 -10.51 -16.61
C LEU A 34 -11.43 -9.72 -16.73
N ASP A 35 -11.99 -9.67 -17.93
CA ASP A 35 -13.39 -9.26 -18.13
C ASP A 35 -14.38 -10.39 -17.80
N SER A 36 -15.68 -10.09 -17.93
CA SER A 36 -16.78 -11.03 -17.69
C SER A 36 -16.86 -12.21 -18.68
N PHE A 37 -15.99 -12.26 -19.69
CA PHE A 37 -15.87 -13.35 -20.65
C PHE A 37 -14.55 -14.14 -20.49
N GLY A 38 -13.78 -13.86 -19.44
CA GLY A 38 -12.47 -14.44 -19.20
C GLY A 38 -11.37 -13.93 -20.15
N THR A 39 -11.60 -12.84 -20.88
CA THR A 39 -10.56 -12.21 -21.69
C THR A 39 -9.53 -11.57 -20.78
N VAL A 40 -8.25 -11.89 -21.00
CA VAL A 40 -7.14 -11.26 -20.27
C VAL A 40 -7.00 -9.82 -20.72
N LEU A 41 -7.24 -8.89 -19.80
CA LEU A 41 -7.08 -7.45 -20.01
C LEU A 41 -5.64 -7.02 -19.74
N GLN A 42 -5.05 -7.52 -18.65
CA GLN A 42 -3.68 -7.25 -18.24
C GLN A 42 -3.18 -8.34 -17.27
N SER A 43 -1.88 -8.67 -17.31
CA SER A 43 -1.19 -9.42 -16.25
C SER A 43 0.04 -8.65 -15.77
N VAL A 44 0.38 -8.80 -14.51
CA VAL A 44 1.52 -8.09 -13.90
C VAL A 44 2.00 -8.81 -12.65
N HIS A 45 3.30 -8.76 -12.41
CA HIS A 45 3.92 -9.21 -11.17
C HIS A 45 4.17 -8.05 -10.20
N ASN A 46 4.43 -8.40 -8.93
CA ASN A 46 4.88 -7.44 -7.94
C ASN A 46 6.10 -6.65 -8.46
N ASN A 47 6.18 -5.36 -8.16
CA ASN A 47 7.23 -4.44 -8.61
C ASN A 47 7.76 -3.58 -7.46
N VAL A 48 7.69 -4.08 -6.22
CA VAL A 48 8.17 -3.38 -5.03
C VAL A 48 9.68 -3.12 -5.13
N ILE A 49 10.42 -4.11 -5.63
CA ILE A 49 11.86 -4.01 -5.88
C ILE A 49 12.14 -3.99 -7.38
N ARG A 50 13.00 -3.07 -7.82
CA ARG A 50 13.63 -3.08 -9.14
C ARG A 50 15.12 -2.78 -8.99
N HIS A 51 15.96 -3.53 -9.70
CA HIS A 51 17.43 -3.39 -9.63
C HIS A 51 18.00 -3.44 -8.19
N GLY A 52 17.38 -4.23 -7.31
CA GLY A 52 17.80 -4.34 -5.89
C GLY A 52 17.44 -3.14 -5.02
N LEU A 53 16.65 -2.19 -5.52
CA LEU A 53 16.19 -1.00 -4.80
C LEU A 53 14.67 -1.02 -4.64
N ILE A 54 14.19 -0.45 -3.53
CA ILE A 54 12.77 -0.18 -3.34
C ILE A 54 12.33 0.83 -4.41
N HIS A 55 11.51 0.38 -5.34
CA HIS A 55 10.98 1.17 -6.45
C HIS A 55 9.65 1.83 -6.06
N ASP A 56 8.69 1.04 -5.57
CA ASP A 56 7.42 1.52 -5.04
C ASP A 56 6.87 0.47 -4.06
N PRO A 57 6.85 0.75 -2.73
CA PRO A 57 6.36 -0.22 -1.73
C PRO A 57 4.89 -0.58 -1.91
N THR A 58 4.15 0.13 -2.76
CA THR A 58 2.75 -0.15 -3.06
C THR A 58 2.53 -0.89 -4.37
N ALA A 59 3.60 -1.21 -5.12
CA ALA A 59 3.53 -1.85 -6.43
C ALA A 59 3.27 -3.36 -6.35
N HIS A 60 2.22 -3.74 -5.63
CA HIS A 60 1.70 -5.11 -5.63
C HIS A 60 0.95 -5.40 -6.93
N GLY A 61 0.77 -6.68 -7.28
CA GLY A 61 0.13 -7.07 -8.53
C GLY A 61 -1.28 -6.51 -8.66
N GLU A 62 -2.13 -6.73 -7.66
CA GLU A 62 -3.53 -6.30 -7.64
C GLU A 62 -3.65 -4.78 -7.70
N ARG A 63 -2.81 -4.08 -6.92
CA ARG A 63 -2.75 -2.62 -6.92
C ARG A 63 -2.42 -2.13 -8.33
N GLN A 64 -1.34 -2.63 -8.94
CA GLN A 64 -0.93 -2.21 -10.28
C GLN A 64 -2.02 -2.45 -11.33
N LEU A 65 -2.73 -3.59 -11.26
CA LEU A 65 -3.88 -3.87 -12.14
C LEU A 65 -4.99 -2.82 -12.00
N ILE A 66 -5.32 -2.40 -10.78
CA ILE A 66 -6.34 -1.35 -10.57
C ILE A 66 -5.84 0.01 -11.08
N ASP A 67 -4.55 0.35 -10.95
CA ASP A 67 -4.02 1.60 -11.50
C ASP A 67 -4.08 1.60 -13.02
N TRP A 68 -3.73 0.46 -13.62
CA TRP A 68 -3.84 0.25 -15.06
C TRP A 68 -5.28 0.43 -15.52
N TYR A 69 -6.26 -0.17 -14.84
CA TYR A 69 -7.68 -0.04 -15.18
C TYR A 69 -8.13 1.43 -15.22
N TYR A 70 -7.88 2.19 -14.15
CA TYR A 70 -8.28 3.60 -14.11
C TYR A 70 -7.50 4.46 -15.11
N ALA A 71 -6.20 4.17 -15.32
CA ALA A 71 -5.39 4.89 -16.30
C ALA A 71 -5.86 4.66 -17.73
N GLU A 72 -6.25 3.43 -18.09
CA GLU A 72 -6.77 3.09 -19.41
C GLU A 72 -8.19 3.65 -19.63
N ALA A 73 -9.06 3.59 -18.61
CA ALA A 73 -10.37 4.23 -18.65
C ALA A 73 -10.23 5.74 -18.86
N ALA A 74 -9.30 6.41 -18.17
CA ALA A 74 -9.01 7.83 -18.35
C ALA A 74 -8.46 8.19 -19.74
N LYS A 75 -7.84 7.24 -20.45
CA LYS A 75 -7.43 7.39 -21.85
C LYS A 75 -8.57 7.15 -22.85
N GLY A 76 -9.78 6.85 -22.37
CA GLY A 76 -10.95 6.59 -23.20
C GLY A 76 -11.07 5.15 -23.72
N ARG A 77 -10.28 4.21 -23.18
CA ARG A 77 -10.46 2.80 -23.51
C ARG A 77 -11.79 2.31 -22.95
N ALA A 78 -12.63 1.72 -23.79
CA ALA A 78 -13.84 1.04 -23.35
C ALA A 78 -13.47 -0.19 -22.50
N LEU A 79 -13.67 -0.08 -21.19
CA LEU A 79 -13.48 -1.15 -20.22
C LEU A 79 -14.83 -1.45 -19.56
N PRO A 80 -15.10 -2.72 -19.20
CA PRO A 80 -16.26 -3.06 -18.39
C PRO A 80 -16.25 -2.29 -17.05
N PRO A 81 -17.42 -2.04 -16.44
CA PRO A 81 -17.48 -1.56 -15.06
C PRO A 81 -16.65 -2.44 -14.13
N SER A 82 -16.04 -1.85 -13.09
CA SER A 82 -15.13 -2.57 -12.18
C SER A 82 -15.77 -3.79 -11.49
N HIS A 83 -17.08 -3.75 -11.23
CA HIS A 83 -17.85 -4.87 -10.67
C HIS A 83 -18.10 -6.02 -11.66
N GLU A 84 -17.75 -5.86 -12.93
CA GLU A 84 -17.73 -6.95 -13.92
C GLU A 84 -16.31 -7.47 -14.18
N ILE A 85 -15.31 -6.88 -13.53
CA ILE A 85 -13.90 -7.25 -13.64
C ILE A 85 -13.51 -8.20 -12.51
N THR A 86 -12.77 -9.26 -12.87
CA THR A 86 -12.18 -10.19 -11.91
C THR A 86 -10.66 -10.05 -11.91
N ILE A 87 -10.09 -9.79 -10.73
CA ILE A 87 -8.65 -9.89 -10.49
C ILE A 87 -8.36 -11.31 -9.98
N VAL A 88 -7.43 -12.03 -10.60
CA VAL A 88 -6.96 -13.32 -10.10
C VAL A 88 -5.55 -13.11 -9.57
N THR A 89 -5.32 -13.42 -8.30
CA THR A 89 -4.03 -13.20 -7.62
C THR A 89 -3.42 -14.52 -7.14
N SER A 90 -2.10 -14.62 -7.21
CA SER A 90 -1.37 -15.82 -6.77
C SER A 90 -1.40 -16.01 -5.25
N LEU A 91 -1.56 -14.94 -4.48
CA LEU A 91 -1.50 -14.95 -3.02
C LEU A 91 -2.67 -14.13 -2.44
N ASP A 92 -3.10 -14.45 -1.23
CA ASP A 92 -4.17 -13.73 -0.54
C ASP A 92 -3.88 -12.22 -0.47
N PRO A 93 -4.79 -11.34 -0.93
CA PRO A 93 -4.57 -9.91 -0.90
C PRO A 93 -4.29 -9.42 0.52
N CYS A 94 -3.20 -8.68 0.68
CA CYS A 94 -2.92 -7.99 1.93
C CYS A 94 -3.92 -6.84 2.16
N CYS A 95 -3.92 -6.21 3.34
CA CYS A 95 -4.85 -5.10 3.65
C CYS A 95 -4.84 -3.98 2.59
N MET A 96 -3.68 -3.69 2.00
CA MET A 96 -3.56 -2.70 0.92
C MET A 96 -4.37 -3.11 -0.31
N CYS A 97 -4.10 -4.31 -0.83
CA CYS A 97 -4.75 -4.82 -2.03
C CYS A 97 -6.24 -5.07 -1.79
N ALA A 98 -6.60 -5.64 -0.63
CA ALA A 98 -7.99 -5.88 -0.26
C ALA A 98 -8.79 -4.57 -0.16
N GLY A 99 -8.26 -3.56 0.53
CA GLY A 99 -8.89 -2.24 0.62
C GLY A 99 -9.04 -1.58 -0.76
N ALA A 100 -8.04 -1.71 -1.63
CA ALA A 100 -8.10 -1.22 -3.00
C ALA A 100 -9.17 -1.93 -3.86
N ILE A 101 -9.27 -3.25 -3.75
CA ILE A 101 -10.27 -4.08 -4.44
C ILE A 101 -11.68 -3.69 -4.00
N LEU A 102 -11.90 -3.58 -2.68
CA LEU A 102 -13.20 -3.22 -2.10
C LEU A 102 -13.60 -1.78 -2.46
N ALA A 103 -12.69 -0.81 -2.33
CA ALA A 103 -12.94 0.57 -2.71
C ALA A 103 -13.19 0.75 -4.22
N GLY A 104 -12.54 -0.08 -5.05
CA GLY A 104 -12.73 -0.09 -6.49
C GLY A 104 -13.94 -0.90 -6.97
N GLY A 105 -14.53 -1.72 -6.11
CA GLY A 105 -15.67 -2.58 -6.45
C GLY A 105 -15.32 -3.76 -7.36
N PHE A 106 -14.09 -4.28 -7.28
CA PHE A 106 -13.64 -5.42 -8.10
C PHE A 106 -13.98 -6.76 -7.44
N HIS A 107 -14.10 -7.81 -8.26
CA HIS A 107 -14.07 -9.19 -7.78
C HIS A 107 -12.63 -9.71 -7.71
N VAL A 108 -12.36 -10.65 -6.80
CA VAL A 108 -11.06 -11.30 -6.71
C VAL A 108 -11.17 -12.81 -6.57
N VAL A 109 -10.28 -13.53 -7.26
CA VAL A 109 -10.06 -14.97 -7.13
C VAL A 109 -8.65 -15.19 -6.59
N VAL A 110 -8.54 -15.92 -5.48
CA VAL A 110 -7.30 -16.08 -4.73
C VAL A 110 -6.77 -17.51 -4.85
N ALA A 111 -5.49 -17.64 -5.21
CA ALA A 111 -4.84 -18.95 -5.27
C ALA A 111 -4.33 -19.42 -3.91
N ALA A 112 -3.17 -18.94 -3.45
CA ALA A 112 -2.59 -19.31 -2.16
C ALA A 112 -3.15 -18.50 -0.99
N ASN A 113 -3.11 -19.05 0.22
CA ASN A 113 -3.42 -18.30 1.45
C ASN A 113 -2.18 -17.55 1.94
N ASP A 114 -2.38 -16.47 2.69
CA ASP A 114 -1.33 -15.77 3.44
C ASP A 114 -1.80 -15.58 4.89
N CYS A 115 -1.22 -16.35 5.82
CA CYS A 115 -1.56 -16.30 7.24
C CYS A 115 -0.89 -15.14 8.00
N ASN A 116 -0.03 -14.36 7.35
CA ASN A 116 0.75 -13.30 7.98
C ASN A 116 0.25 -11.90 7.59
N ALA A 117 0.04 -11.66 6.29
CA ALA A 117 -0.39 -10.35 5.77
C ALA A 117 -1.75 -10.38 5.08
N GLY A 118 -2.28 -11.56 4.75
CA GLY A 118 -3.54 -11.73 4.03
C GLY A 118 -4.76 -11.24 4.83
N VAL A 119 -5.72 -10.64 4.13
CA VAL A 119 -6.98 -10.20 4.75
C VAL A 119 -7.83 -11.37 5.26
N ASN A 120 -7.61 -12.58 4.72
CA ASN A 120 -8.21 -13.82 5.16
C ASN A 120 -7.18 -14.71 5.89
N HIS A 121 -6.32 -14.12 6.73
CA HIS A 121 -5.26 -14.83 7.45
C HIS A 121 -5.74 -16.01 8.32
N GLU A 122 -6.96 -15.94 8.86
CA GLU A 122 -7.61 -17.05 9.59
C GLU A 122 -8.01 -18.21 8.67
N GLY A 123 -8.10 -17.97 7.36
CA GLY A 123 -8.38 -18.99 6.36
C GLY A 123 -9.82 -19.53 6.39
N ASP A 124 -10.78 -18.80 6.96
CA ASP A 124 -12.19 -19.21 7.11
C ASP A 124 -13.19 -18.31 6.36
N ALA A 125 -12.70 -17.25 5.70
CA ALA A 125 -13.49 -16.21 5.03
C ALA A 125 -14.43 -15.42 5.98
N SER A 126 -14.08 -15.35 7.27
CA SER A 126 -14.72 -14.45 8.23
C SER A 126 -14.35 -12.98 7.98
N PHE A 127 -13.16 -12.74 7.41
CA PHE A 127 -12.56 -11.42 7.16
C PHE A 127 -12.54 -10.53 8.41
N THR A 128 -12.20 -11.10 9.56
CA THR A 128 -12.07 -10.38 10.84
C THR A 128 -11.08 -9.21 10.76
N ALA A 129 -10.10 -9.29 9.86
CA ALA A 129 -9.16 -8.21 9.51
C ALA A 129 -9.81 -6.95 8.93
N LEU A 130 -11.03 -7.06 8.42
CA LEU A 130 -11.79 -5.93 7.89
C LEU A 130 -12.77 -5.38 8.93
N PRO A 131 -13.03 -4.06 8.91
CA PRO A 131 -14.19 -3.47 9.57
C PRO A 131 -15.48 -4.20 9.22
N GLU A 132 -16.40 -4.27 10.17
CA GLU A 132 -17.65 -5.03 10.04
C GLU A 132 -18.43 -4.67 8.77
N ALA A 133 -18.53 -3.38 8.46
CA ALA A 133 -19.23 -2.85 7.29
C ALA A 133 -18.66 -3.35 5.94
N LEU A 134 -17.41 -3.82 5.89
CA LEU A 134 -16.77 -4.31 4.67
C LEU A 134 -16.83 -5.84 4.52
N ARG A 135 -17.17 -6.57 5.60
CA ARG A 135 -17.07 -8.03 5.61
C ARG A 135 -18.07 -8.70 4.67
N GLU A 136 -19.29 -8.17 4.57
CA GLU A 136 -20.28 -8.70 3.61
C GLU A 136 -19.84 -8.48 2.17
N GLN A 137 -19.32 -7.29 1.85
CA GLN A 137 -18.77 -7.02 0.51
C GLN A 137 -17.63 -8.00 0.20
N ALA A 138 -16.69 -8.20 1.13
CA ALA A 138 -15.60 -9.15 0.96
C ALA A 138 -16.10 -10.59 0.76
N ARG A 139 -17.06 -11.05 1.57
CA ARG A 139 -17.71 -12.37 1.38
C ARG A 139 -18.40 -12.50 0.01
N GLY A 140 -18.93 -11.41 -0.52
CA GLY A 140 -19.59 -11.37 -1.83
C GLY A 140 -18.64 -11.28 -3.02
N THR A 141 -17.40 -10.81 -2.84
CA THR A 141 -16.49 -10.54 -3.97
C THR A 141 -15.15 -11.28 -3.92
N PHE A 142 -14.74 -11.84 -2.77
CA PHE A 142 -13.47 -12.56 -2.60
C PHE A 142 -13.72 -14.06 -2.65
N SER A 143 -13.33 -14.68 -3.77
CA SER A 143 -13.46 -16.10 -4.02
C SER A 143 -12.15 -16.82 -3.70
N TYR A 144 -12.22 -17.82 -2.83
CA TYR A 144 -11.13 -18.78 -2.56
C TYR A 144 -11.57 -20.14 -3.10
N PRO A 145 -11.25 -20.47 -4.37
CA PRO A 145 -11.70 -21.71 -4.99
C PRO A 145 -11.16 -22.94 -4.27
N ALA A 146 -11.88 -24.06 -4.42
CA ALA A 146 -11.43 -25.34 -3.91
C ALA A 146 -10.12 -25.76 -4.60
N VAL A 147 -9.18 -26.29 -3.82
CA VAL A 147 -7.93 -26.87 -4.30
C VAL A 147 -8.05 -28.38 -4.18
N LEU A 148 -8.06 -29.07 -5.32
CA LEU A 148 -8.32 -30.51 -5.37
C LEU A 148 -7.07 -31.31 -5.04
N GLY A 149 -7.14 -32.09 -3.96
CA GLY A 149 -6.15 -33.10 -3.61
C GLY A 149 -6.14 -33.42 -2.11
N THR A 150 -5.02 -33.91 -1.60
CA THR A 150 -4.91 -34.47 -0.24
C THR A 150 -3.69 -33.98 0.55
N SER A 151 -2.92 -33.04 0.02
CA SER A 151 -1.80 -32.40 0.70
C SER A 151 -2.25 -31.27 1.61
N SER A 152 -1.31 -30.60 2.29
CA SER A 152 -1.56 -29.39 3.07
C SER A 152 -2.02 -28.19 2.23
N TYR A 153 -1.92 -28.27 0.91
CA TYR A 153 -2.40 -27.26 -0.04
C TYR A 153 -3.87 -27.46 -0.43
N ALA A 154 -4.44 -28.65 -0.16
CA ALA A 154 -5.84 -28.92 -0.40
C ALA A 154 -6.72 -27.98 0.45
N ARG A 155 -7.81 -27.51 -0.15
CA ARG A 155 -8.70 -26.52 0.48
C ARG A 155 -10.12 -26.72 -0.06
N GLN A 156 -11.11 -26.66 0.83
CA GLN A 156 -12.51 -26.48 0.43
C GLN A 156 -12.77 -25.05 -0.02
N GLN A 157 -13.73 -24.84 -0.91
CA GLN A 157 -14.10 -23.48 -1.35
C GLN A 157 -14.53 -22.63 -0.14
N ARG A 158 -14.12 -21.35 -0.14
CA ARG A 158 -14.53 -20.34 0.86
C ARG A 158 -14.81 -19.00 0.21
N GLY A 159 -15.56 -18.14 0.91
CA GLY A 159 -15.94 -16.81 0.42
C GLY A 159 -16.91 -16.90 -0.75
N ALA A 160 -16.78 -15.98 -1.70
CA ALA A 160 -17.63 -15.91 -2.88
C ALA A 160 -17.45 -17.14 -3.78
N ALA A 161 -18.50 -17.51 -4.52
CA ALA A 161 -18.37 -18.49 -5.59
C ALA A 161 -17.51 -17.91 -6.74
N PRO A 162 -16.68 -18.72 -7.43
CA PRO A 162 -15.90 -18.19 -8.54
C PRO A 162 -16.82 -17.71 -9.67
N PRO A 163 -16.50 -16.57 -10.33
CA PRO A 163 -17.35 -15.92 -11.33
C PRO A 163 -17.95 -16.90 -12.36
N PRO A 164 -19.23 -16.74 -12.75
CA PRO A 164 -19.99 -17.75 -13.50
C PRO A 164 -19.35 -18.10 -14.85
N PHE A 165 -18.63 -17.18 -15.50
CA PHE A 165 -17.96 -17.42 -16.78
C PHE A 165 -16.84 -18.49 -16.72
N PHE A 166 -16.31 -18.80 -15.54
CA PHE A 166 -15.38 -19.92 -15.39
C PHE A 166 -16.10 -21.26 -15.50
N ILE A 167 -15.75 -22.09 -16.46
CA ILE A 167 -16.28 -23.45 -16.64
C ILE A 167 -15.73 -24.36 -15.53
N GLY A 168 -14.41 -24.34 -15.31
CA GLY A 168 -13.74 -25.02 -14.20
C GLY A 168 -13.60 -24.11 -12.99
N LYS A 169 -13.98 -24.60 -11.80
CA LYS A 169 -14.07 -23.81 -10.55
C LYS A 169 -13.00 -24.16 -9.52
N THR A 170 -12.03 -24.98 -9.88
CA THR A 170 -11.05 -25.54 -8.96
C THR A 170 -9.63 -25.18 -9.36
N ILE A 171 -8.72 -25.23 -8.40
CA ILE A 171 -7.28 -25.07 -8.59
C ILE A 171 -6.62 -26.44 -8.35
N ALA A 172 -5.64 -26.78 -9.17
CA ALA A 172 -4.81 -27.96 -8.96
C ALA A 172 -3.77 -27.68 -7.87
N GLU A 173 -3.55 -28.64 -6.96
CA GLU A 173 -2.57 -28.53 -5.87
C GLU A 173 -1.18 -28.03 -6.31
N PRO A 174 -0.56 -28.55 -7.40
CA PRO A 174 0.76 -28.08 -7.81
C PRO A 174 0.80 -26.59 -8.15
N THR A 175 -0.30 -26.02 -8.67
CA THR A 175 -0.36 -24.61 -9.01
C THR A 175 -0.57 -23.73 -7.79
N GLN A 176 -1.36 -24.19 -6.82
CA GLN A 176 -1.47 -23.49 -5.54
C GLN A 176 -0.13 -23.53 -4.78
N ALA A 177 0.49 -24.71 -4.69
CA ALA A 177 1.79 -24.91 -4.07
C ALA A 177 2.88 -24.04 -4.72
N LEU A 178 2.90 -23.95 -6.06
CA LEU A 178 3.80 -23.04 -6.78
C LEU A 178 3.63 -21.60 -6.31
N CYS A 179 2.40 -21.10 -6.18
CA CYS A 179 2.15 -19.74 -5.73
C CYS A 179 2.65 -19.50 -4.30
N SER A 180 2.39 -20.44 -3.37
CA SER A 180 2.90 -20.35 -1.98
C SER A 180 4.42 -20.37 -1.94
N LEU A 181 5.04 -21.39 -2.53
CA LEU A 181 6.48 -21.64 -2.45
C LEU A 181 7.31 -20.56 -3.14
N VAL A 182 6.79 -19.96 -4.23
CA VAL A 182 7.48 -18.85 -4.90
C VAL A 182 7.50 -17.60 -4.02
N PHE A 183 6.40 -17.29 -3.34
CA PHE A 183 6.36 -16.21 -2.37
C PHE A 183 7.32 -16.48 -1.21
N GLU A 184 7.17 -17.61 -0.53
CA GLU A 184 8.01 -18.02 0.62
C GLU A 184 9.51 -17.96 0.29
N ALA A 185 9.91 -18.42 -0.90
CA ALA A 185 11.31 -18.41 -1.34
C ALA A 185 11.89 -17.01 -1.59
N THR A 186 11.06 -15.96 -1.62
CA THR A 186 11.49 -14.57 -1.88
C THR A 186 11.34 -13.66 -0.66
N THR A 187 10.45 -13.98 0.28
CA THR A 187 10.04 -13.06 1.34
C THR A 187 11.21 -12.57 2.20
N GLU A 188 12.05 -13.47 2.71
CA GLU A 188 13.16 -13.09 3.61
C GLU A 188 14.18 -12.18 2.91
N SER A 189 14.61 -12.55 1.70
CA SER A 189 15.62 -11.78 0.96
C SER A 189 15.12 -10.40 0.56
N VAL A 190 13.84 -10.29 0.18
CA VAL A 190 13.22 -9.01 -0.17
C VAL A 190 13.03 -8.12 1.06
N ILE A 191 12.58 -8.67 2.20
CA ILE A 191 12.50 -7.92 3.48
C ILE A 191 13.90 -7.43 3.89
N GLY A 192 14.96 -8.20 3.64
CA GLY A 192 16.34 -7.78 3.85
C GLY A 192 16.68 -6.44 3.16
N LEU A 193 16.12 -6.18 1.97
CA LEU A 193 16.35 -4.94 1.22
C LEU A 193 15.72 -3.70 1.87
N PHE A 194 14.75 -3.85 2.76
CA PHE A 194 14.19 -2.74 3.54
C PHE A 194 15.05 -2.34 4.75
N ASN A 195 16.01 -3.20 5.13
CA ASN A 195 16.84 -3.00 6.33
C ASN A 195 18.30 -2.66 6.00
N VAL A 196 18.57 -2.18 4.77
CA VAL A 196 19.91 -1.77 4.31
C VAL A 196 20.25 -0.31 4.60
N ASP A 197 19.26 0.47 5.05
CA ASP A 197 19.45 1.89 5.35
C ASP A 197 20.32 2.07 6.62
N PRO A 198 21.15 3.13 6.66
CA PRO A 198 22.03 3.38 7.79
C PRO A 198 21.23 3.64 9.07
N PRO A 199 21.79 3.30 10.25
CA PRO A 199 21.11 3.56 11.52
C PRO A 199 20.91 5.06 11.75
N ARG A 200 19.92 5.42 12.58
CA ARG A 200 19.53 6.81 12.91
C ARG A 200 20.71 7.74 13.19
N ALA A 201 21.74 7.28 13.89
CA ALA A 201 22.92 8.06 14.27
C ALA A 201 23.83 8.43 13.09
N SER A 202 23.73 7.72 11.97
CA SER A 202 24.52 7.94 10.75
C SER A 202 23.77 8.76 9.70
N LEU A 203 22.49 9.04 9.93
CA LEU A 203 21.69 9.93 9.09
C LEU A 203 22.24 11.36 9.18
N LEU A 204 22.07 12.12 8.11
CA LEU A 204 22.48 13.50 7.94
C LEU A 204 21.27 14.36 7.60
N ASP A 205 21.26 15.58 8.10
CA ASP A 205 20.15 16.50 7.93
C ASP A 205 20.16 17.09 6.50
N PRO A 206 19.17 16.81 5.64
CA PRO A 206 19.15 17.33 4.27
C PRO A 206 19.06 18.86 4.20
N ALA A 207 18.63 19.54 5.26
CA ALA A 207 18.63 21.01 5.32
C ALA A 207 20.05 21.61 5.42
N THR A 208 21.07 20.79 5.69
CA THR A 208 22.49 21.22 5.70
C THR A 208 23.13 21.25 4.32
N LEU A 209 22.48 20.66 3.32
CA LEU A 209 22.97 20.62 1.94
C LEU A 209 22.79 21.99 1.24
N PRO A 210 23.69 22.34 0.30
CA PRO A 210 23.51 23.51 -0.55
C PRO A 210 22.18 23.48 -1.32
N GLY A 211 21.61 24.66 -1.61
CA GLY A 211 20.32 24.76 -2.30
C GLY A 211 20.31 24.17 -3.73
N ASP A 212 21.48 24.05 -4.34
CA ASP A 212 21.70 23.43 -5.65
C ASP A 212 22.17 21.97 -5.55
N ASP A 213 22.18 21.36 -4.37
CA ASP A 213 22.42 19.93 -4.24
C ASP A 213 21.35 19.11 -4.97
N VAL A 214 21.73 17.95 -5.51
CA VAL A 214 20.82 17.07 -6.27
C VAL A 214 19.64 16.58 -5.43
N ILE A 215 19.86 16.30 -4.14
CA ILE A 215 18.84 15.85 -3.20
C ILE A 215 17.86 16.99 -2.93
N VAL A 216 18.37 18.20 -2.65
CA VAL A 216 17.53 19.39 -2.41
C VAL A 216 16.70 19.75 -3.63
N ARG A 217 17.29 19.73 -4.83
CA ARG A 217 16.56 19.97 -6.09
C ARG A 217 15.48 18.92 -6.32
N ALA A 218 15.76 17.64 -6.03
CA ALA A 218 14.81 16.56 -6.22
C ALA A 218 13.65 16.65 -5.21
N LEU A 219 13.94 16.95 -3.94
CA LEU A 219 12.93 17.24 -2.92
C LEU A 219 12.03 18.40 -3.33
N LYS A 220 12.60 19.56 -3.71
CA LYS A 220 11.83 20.74 -4.13
C LYS A 220 11.00 20.50 -5.40
N ARG A 221 11.46 19.62 -6.30
CA ARG A 221 10.67 19.21 -7.47
C ARG A 221 9.48 18.31 -7.08
N ALA A 222 9.64 17.44 -6.08
CA ALA A 222 8.57 16.59 -5.57
C ALA A 222 7.56 17.36 -4.71
N CYS A 223 8.05 18.28 -3.87
CA CYS A 223 7.27 19.15 -3.00
C CYS A 223 7.96 20.53 -2.94
N PRO A 224 7.41 21.59 -3.55
CA PRO A 224 8.03 22.92 -3.56
C PRO A 224 8.36 23.47 -2.16
N ASP A 225 7.58 23.07 -1.16
CA ASP A 225 7.72 23.45 0.23
C ASP A 225 8.74 22.60 1.02
N ALA A 226 9.38 21.63 0.38
CA ALA A 226 10.37 20.79 1.06
C ALA A 226 11.49 21.64 1.69
N LEU A 227 11.84 21.29 2.93
CA LEU A 227 12.83 21.95 3.78
C LEU A 227 12.49 23.39 4.18
N THR A 228 11.24 23.83 3.99
CA THR A 228 10.79 25.18 4.44
C THR A 228 10.19 25.20 5.84
N TYR A 229 9.88 24.04 6.39
CA TYR A 229 9.37 23.83 7.74
C TYR A 229 10.22 22.80 8.47
N ARG A 230 10.41 23.03 9.78
CA ARG A 230 11.08 22.11 10.69
C ARG A 230 10.46 22.22 12.09
N CYS A 231 10.19 21.08 12.72
CA CYS A 231 9.82 20.98 14.12
C CYS A 231 10.78 20.10 14.92
N GLU A 232 10.50 19.93 16.21
CA GLU A 232 11.14 18.88 16.99
C GLU A 232 10.80 17.50 16.36
N PRO A 233 11.80 16.61 16.16
CA PRO A 233 11.57 15.29 15.57
C PRO A 233 10.45 14.51 16.27
N GLY A 234 9.49 14.00 15.49
CA GLY A 234 8.34 13.25 16.01
C GLY A 234 7.29 14.10 16.72
N ARG A 235 7.45 15.43 16.77
CA ARG A 235 6.55 16.35 17.47
C ARG A 235 6.16 17.51 16.55
N PRO A 236 5.32 17.27 15.54
CA PRO A 236 4.79 18.34 14.70
C PRO A 236 4.03 19.36 15.55
N ASP A 237 4.21 20.64 15.23
CA ASP A 237 3.60 21.77 15.92
C ASP A 237 2.67 22.57 15.00
N ALA A 238 2.07 23.64 15.53
CA ALA A 238 1.15 24.50 14.79
C ALA A 238 1.72 25.08 13.48
N GLY A 239 3.05 25.16 13.33
CA GLY A 239 3.70 25.62 12.11
C GLY A 239 3.47 24.68 10.91
N LEU A 240 3.05 23.43 11.14
CA LEU A 240 2.70 22.49 10.07
C LEU A 240 1.33 22.78 9.43
N ALA A 241 0.44 23.48 10.14
CA ALA A 241 -0.96 23.67 9.74
C ALA A 241 -1.14 24.26 8.33
N PRO A 242 -0.40 25.31 7.91
CA PRO A 242 -0.60 25.91 6.57
C PRO A 242 -0.39 24.93 5.42
N TYR A 243 0.56 23.99 5.56
CA TYR A 243 0.86 22.99 4.54
C TYR A 243 -0.27 21.95 4.44
N LEU A 244 -0.73 21.44 5.59
CA LEU A 244 -1.86 20.51 5.65
C LEU A 244 -3.15 21.16 5.14
N GLU A 245 -3.46 22.39 5.55
CA GLU A 245 -4.63 23.14 5.08
C GLU A 245 -4.60 23.35 3.56
N HIS A 246 -3.44 23.67 3.01
CA HIS A 246 -3.28 23.80 1.56
C HIS A 246 -3.58 22.47 0.84
N ALA A 247 -3.00 21.36 1.32
CA ALA A 247 -3.23 20.03 0.76
C ALA A 247 -4.70 19.58 0.91
N VAL A 248 -5.31 19.81 2.07
CA VAL A 248 -6.73 19.53 2.34
C VAL A 248 -7.63 20.28 1.36
N ARG A 249 -7.42 21.59 1.17
CA ARG A 249 -8.20 22.38 0.20
C ARG A 249 -8.01 21.85 -1.23
N ARG A 250 -6.80 21.44 -1.58
CA ARG A 250 -6.50 20.91 -2.92
C ARG A 250 -7.16 19.55 -3.17
N ASP A 251 -7.22 18.67 -2.17
CA ASP A 251 -7.98 17.42 -2.26
C ASP A 251 -9.47 17.69 -2.44
N ARG A 252 -10.06 18.57 -1.62
CA ARG A 252 -11.47 18.97 -1.73
C ARG A 252 -11.81 19.58 -3.08
N ALA A 253 -10.95 20.46 -3.60
CA ALA A 253 -11.10 21.04 -4.93
C ALA A 253 -11.06 20.00 -6.08
N GLN A 254 -10.55 18.79 -5.81
CA GLN A 254 -10.52 17.67 -6.75
C GLN A 254 -11.57 16.59 -6.41
N GLY A 255 -12.57 16.91 -5.59
CA GLY A 255 -13.67 16.01 -5.21
C GLY A 255 -13.33 15.02 -4.09
N GLY A 256 -12.22 15.22 -3.39
CA GLY A 256 -11.86 14.44 -2.20
C GLY A 256 -12.51 14.99 -0.92
N ASN A 257 -12.21 14.34 0.22
CA ASN A 257 -12.79 14.67 1.54
C ASN A 257 -11.86 15.52 2.43
N GLY A 258 -10.77 16.04 1.87
CA GLY A 258 -9.70 16.69 2.63
C GLY A 258 -8.63 15.71 3.08
N ASP A 259 -8.35 14.69 2.28
CA ASP A 259 -7.26 13.74 2.51
C ASP A 259 -5.90 14.39 2.23
N ALA A 260 -5.04 14.41 3.25
CA ALA A 260 -3.69 14.96 3.16
C ALA A 260 -2.72 14.24 4.10
N VAL A 261 -1.47 14.10 3.67
CA VAL A 261 -0.38 13.46 4.42
C VAL A 261 0.89 14.26 4.24
N VAL A 262 1.59 14.48 5.35
CA VAL A 262 2.94 15.02 5.38
C VAL A 262 3.93 13.94 5.76
N LEU A 263 5.10 13.96 5.12
CA LEU A 263 6.29 13.22 5.56
C LEU A 263 7.31 14.21 6.13
N LEU A 264 7.62 14.06 7.42
CA LEU A 264 8.72 14.75 8.09
C LEU A 264 9.90 13.78 8.22
N ASP A 265 11.12 14.22 7.91
CA ASP A 265 12.29 13.36 8.10
C ASP A 265 12.62 13.14 9.58
N ALA A 266 13.69 12.38 9.82
CA ALA A 266 14.14 12.08 11.17
C ALA A 266 14.57 13.32 11.98
N PHE A 267 14.81 14.45 11.32
CA PHE A 267 15.24 15.72 11.89
C PHE A 267 14.10 16.74 12.01
N GLY A 268 12.87 16.34 11.67
CA GLY A 268 11.66 17.15 11.71
C GLY A 268 11.45 18.02 10.48
N ASN A 269 12.27 17.90 9.43
CA ASN A 269 12.12 18.69 8.22
C ASN A 269 10.95 18.20 7.36
N LEU A 270 10.16 19.12 6.82
CA LEU A 270 9.16 18.80 5.81
C LEU A 270 9.84 18.26 4.54
N LEU A 271 9.59 17.00 4.17
CA LEU A 271 10.06 16.45 2.90
C LEU A 271 8.97 16.47 1.82
N LEU A 272 7.76 16.05 2.18
CA LEU A 272 6.64 15.93 1.26
C LEU A 272 5.34 16.36 1.94
N CYS A 273 4.47 17.01 1.18
CA CYS A 273 3.07 17.25 1.54
C CYS A 273 2.19 16.81 0.35
N CYS A 274 1.41 15.76 0.55
CA CYS A 274 0.61 15.12 -0.48
C CYS A 274 -0.87 15.22 -0.16
N HIS A 275 -1.68 15.23 -1.22
CA HIS A 275 -3.14 15.26 -1.15
C HIS A 275 -3.71 14.14 -2.04
N GLY A 276 -4.93 13.70 -1.78
CA GLY A 276 -5.58 12.67 -2.59
C GLY A 276 -5.79 13.09 -4.05
N ARG A 277 -5.74 12.11 -4.97
CA ARG A 277 -5.96 12.30 -6.41
C ARG A 277 -7.08 11.39 -6.91
N ARG A 278 -8.16 11.34 -6.14
CA ARG A 278 -9.28 10.40 -6.35
C ARG A 278 -10.04 10.63 -7.66
N GLY A 279 -10.00 11.85 -8.21
CA GLY A 279 -10.50 12.13 -9.55
C GLY A 279 -9.73 11.42 -10.69
N LYS A 280 -8.51 10.91 -10.44
CA LYS A 280 -7.74 10.11 -11.42
C LYS A 280 -7.92 8.61 -11.25
N SER A 281 -8.11 8.17 -10.01
CA SER A 281 -8.29 6.76 -9.64
C SER A 281 -8.81 6.72 -8.21
N ALA A 282 -9.86 5.95 -7.96
CA ALA A 282 -10.55 5.93 -6.67
C ALA A 282 -9.63 5.58 -5.47
N ILE A 283 -8.51 4.92 -5.74
CA ILE A 283 -7.56 4.40 -4.75
C ILE A 283 -6.27 5.22 -4.64
N ARG A 284 -6.24 6.45 -5.18
CA ARG A 284 -5.13 7.40 -5.01
C ARG A 284 -5.40 8.32 -3.81
N THR A 285 -5.24 7.80 -2.61
CA THR A 285 -5.26 8.58 -1.35
C THR A 285 -3.96 9.38 -1.19
N ALA A 286 -3.98 10.36 -0.29
CA ALA A 286 -2.80 11.16 0.04
C ALA A 286 -1.65 10.31 0.59
N PHE A 287 -1.96 9.29 1.39
CA PHE A 287 -0.96 8.35 1.91
C PHE A 287 -0.26 7.60 0.77
N MET A 288 -1.03 7.05 -0.18
CA MET A 288 -0.48 6.34 -1.34
C MET A 288 0.40 7.25 -2.20
N GLU A 289 -0.02 8.50 -2.42
CA GLU A 289 0.80 9.48 -3.14
C GLU A 289 2.09 9.80 -2.39
N CYS A 290 2.04 9.95 -1.07
CA CYS A 290 3.19 10.28 -0.24
C CYS A 290 4.24 9.18 -0.24
N THR A 291 3.84 7.93 0.04
CA THR A 291 4.77 6.79 0.10
C THR A 291 5.40 6.52 -1.27
N ARG A 292 4.61 6.58 -2.35
CA ARG A 292 5.12 6.47 -3.73
C ARG A 292 6.09 7.57 -4.08
N ALA A 293 5.75 8.82 -3.77
CA ALA A 293 6.61 9.95 -4.09
C ALA A 293 7.96 9.84 -3.38
N TYR A 294 7.97 9.41 -2.11
CA TYR A 294 9.20 9.22 -1.36
C TYR A 294 10.04 8.06 -1.90
N ALA A 295 9.42 6.89 -2.14
CA ALA A 295 10.12 5.75 -2.73
C ALA A 295 10.71 6.07 -4.11
N GLN A 296 9.93 6.74 -4.97
CA GLN A 296 10.36 7.14 -6.31
C GLN A 296 11.45 8.21 -6.28
N LEU A 297 11.41 9.14 -5.32
CA LEU A 297 12.48 10.12 -5.10
C LEU A 297 13.80 9.40 -4.79
N ARG A 298 13.77 8.49 -3.80
CA ARG A 298 14.93 7.69 -3.40
C ARG A 298 15.43 6.83 -4.55
N TYR A 299 14.54 6.08 -5.21
CA TYR A 299 14.88 5.22 -6.34
C TYR A 299 15.59 6.00 -7.46
N LYS A 300 15.04 7.13 -7.91
CA LYS A 300 15.63 7.92 -9.00
C LYS A 300 16.97 8.55 -8.65
N LEU A 301 17.24 8.78 -7.37
CA LEU A 301 18.52 9.30 -6.89
C LEU A 301 19.56 8.18 -6.71
N MET A 302 19.17 6.91 -6.65
CA MET A 302 20.06 5.78 -6.36
C MET A 302 20.24 4.81 -7.54
N ASP A 303 19.23 4.66 -8.41
CA ASP A 303 19.26 3.71 -9.53
C ASP A 303 20.40 4.04 -10.50
N GLY A 304 21.16 3.01 -10.87
CA GLY A 304 22.37 3.15 -11.69
C GLY A 304 23.61 3.72 -10.98
N LEU A 305 23.53 4.10 -9.70
CA LEU A 305 24.69 4.52 -8.92
C LEU A 305 25.40 3.35 -8.25
N GLU A 306 26.71 3.52 -8.01
CA GLU A 306 27.51 2.60 -7.20
C GLU A 306 27.07 2.62 -5.72
N ALA A 307 27.31 1.52 -5.00
CA ALA A 307 26.85 1.33 -3.62
C ALA A 307 27.21 2.49 -2.67
N ALA A 308 28.44 3.00 -2.74
CA ALA A 308 28.88 4.11 -1.88
C ALA A 308 28.08 5.41 -2.10
N ARG A 309 27.64 5.68 -3.33
CA ARG A 309 26.80 6.84 -3.67
C ARG A 309 25.34 6.61 -3.32
N GLN A 310 24.85 5.38 -3.43
CA GLN A 310 23.53 5.03 -2.90
C GLN A 310 23.49 5.25 -1.39
N ASP A 311 24.54 4.83 -0.67
CA ASP A 311 24.63 5.03 0.78
C ASP A 311 24.68 6.50 1.17
N GLU A 312 25.35 7.34 0.39
CA GLU A 312 25.32 8.80 0.57
C GLU A 312 23.87 9.33 0.49
N VAL A 313 23.09 8.91 -0.51
CA VAL A 313 21.68 9.29 -0.61
C VAL A 313 20.87 8.77 0.58
N ARG A 314 21.08 7.51 1.00
CA ARG A 314 20.39 6.92 2.17
C ARG A 314 20.65 7.67 3.48
N ARG A 315 21.81 8.32 3.62
CA ARG A 315 22.12 9.11 4.81
C ARG A 315 21.26 10.37 4.92
N TYR A 316 20.92 11.01 3.80
CA TYR A 316 20.04 12.19 3.79
C TYR A 316 18.56 11.83 3.63
N LEU A 317 18.26 10.77 2.87
CA LEU A 317 16.91 10.26 2.61
C LEU A 317 16.80 8.83 3.17
N GLY A 318 16.75 8.74 4.50
CA GLY A 318 16.68 7.48 5.24
C GLY A 318 15.35 6.74 5.12
N HIS A 319 15.26 5.61 5.81
CA HIS A 319 14.06 4.78 5.77
C HIS A 319 12.87 5.54 6.39
N PRO A 320 11.64 5.39 5.86
CA PRO A 320 10.44 5.94 6.48
C PRO A 320 10.22 5.58 7.96
N LYS A 321 10.89 4.52 8.45
CA LYS A 321 10.86 4.09 9.87
C LYS A 321 11.42 5.15 10.82
N ASP A 322 12.37 5.96 10.34
CA ASP A 322 12.97 7.06 11.11
C ASP A 322 12.25 8.39 10.91
N ALA A 323 11.28 8.46 10.00
CA ALA A 323 10.50 9.64 9.67
C ALA A 323 9.21 9.73 10.52
N THR A 324 8.43 10.80 10.35
CA THR A 324 7.08 10.92 10.89
C THR A 324 6.09 11.15 9.75
N LEU A 325 5.08 10.31 9.65
CA LEU A 325 3.97 10.48 8.71
C LEU A 325 2.80 11.12 9.45
N VAL A 326 2.39 12.32 9.05
CA VAL A 326 1.31 13.09 9.69
C VAL A 326 0.11 13.16 8.76
N LEU A 327 -0.96 12.46 9.12
CA LEU A 327 -2.24 12.47 8.41
C LEU A 327 -3.08 13.65 8.88
N ALA A 328 -3.79 14.31 7.96
CA ALA A 328 -4.72 15.39 8.34
C ALA A 328 -5.84 14.90 9.26
N ARG A 329 -6.25 13.63 9.14
CA ARG A 329 -7.29 13.00 9.96
C ARG A 329 -6.90 11.59 10.35
N ALA A 330 -7.48 11.10 11.43
CA ALA A 330 -7.35 9.71 11.81
C ALA A 330 -7.90 8.76 10.72
N PRO A 331 -7.33 7.56 10.58
CA PRO A 331 -7.95 6.48 9.81
C PRO A 331 -9.33 6.13 10.36
N ASP A 332 -10.25 5.77 9.48
CA ASP A 332 -11.62 5.34 9.79
C ASP A 332 -11.86 3.90 9.26
N GLU A 333 -13.06 3.36 9.44
CA GLU A 333 -13.46 2.00 9.06
C GLU A 333 -13.74 1.82 7.55
N THR A 334 -13.13 2.66 6.71
CA THR A 334 -13.34 2.64 5.25
C THR A 334 -12.34 1.73 4.53
N ALA A 335 -12.74 1.21 3.36
CA ALA A 335 -11.84 0.40 2.52
C ALA A 335 -10.54 1.14 2.12
N LEU A 336 -10.62 2.47 1.94
CA LEU A 336 -9.44 3.30 1.63
C LEU A 336 -8.50 3.44 2.82
N ASP A 337 -9.02 3.50 4.05
CA ASP A 337 -8.19 3.59 5.24
C ASP A 337 -7.59 2.23 5.61
N VAL A 338 -8.31 1.13 5.41
CA VAL A 338 -7.71 -0.24 5.43
C VAL A 338 -6.57 -0.33 4.41
N MET A 339 -6.80 0.19 3.20
CA MET A 339 -5.75 0.23 2.17
C MET A 339 -4.53 1.04 2.64
N ASN A 340 -4.75 2.21 3.23
CA ASN A 340 -3.67 3.07 3.73
C ASN A 340 -2.85 2.38 4.84
N LEU A 341 -3.50 1.69 5.79
CA LEU A 341 -2.81 0.94 6.84
C LEU A 341 -2.03 -0.25 6.26
N GLY A 342 -2.58 -0.93 5.25
CA GLY A 342 -1.86 -1.97 4.52
C GLY A 342 -0.63 -1.43 3.78
N ALA A 343 -0.77 -0.27 3.12
CA ALA A 343 0.31 0.39 2.40
C ALA A 343 1.38 0.92 3.36
N TYR A 344 0.98 1.38 4.54
CA TYR A 344 1.88 1.70 5.62
C TYR A 344 2.72 0.48 6.00
N GLY A 345 2.07 -0.67 6.22
CA GLY A 345 2.80 -1.87 6.56
C GLY A 345 3.80 -2.29 5.48
N SER A 346 3.43 -2.20 4.20
CA SER A 346 4.36 -2.48 3.10
C SER A 346 5.44 -1.40 2.86
N THR A 347 5.25 -0.21 3.43
CA THR A 347 6.31 0.81 3.45
C THR A 347 7.32 0.53 4.57
N MET A 348 6.88 -0.06 5.68
CA MET A 348 7.74 -0.38 6.81
C MET A 348 8.41 -1.74 6.66
N GLU A 349 7.71 -2.76 6.15
CA GLU A 349 8.17 -4.15 5.98
C GLU A 349 9.03 -4.65 7.16
N GLY A 350 8.52 -4.46 8.38
CA GLY A 350 9.16 -4.90 9.61
C GLY A 350 8.93 -3.96 10.80
N PRO A 351 9.48 -4.33 11.97
CA PRO A 351 9.21 -3.63 13.22
C PRO A 351 9.65 -2.16 13.17
N LEU A 352 8.87 -1.33 13.85
CA LEU A 352 9.24 0.06 14.09
C LEU A 352 10.41 0.13 15.08
N PRO A 353 11.33 1.09 14.90
CA PRO A 353 12.40 1.27 15.86
C PRO A 353 11.85 1.81 17.19
N ALA A 354 12.32 1.28 18.32
CA ALA A 354 11.86 1.67 19.66
C ALA A 354 11.94 3.18 19.98
N ARG A 355 12.82 3.90 19.26
CA ARG A 355 13.00 5.36 19.35
C ARG A 355 11.89 6.18 18.68
N ASN A 356 11.07 5.57 17.83
CA ASN A 356 10.02 6.24 17.06
C ASN A 356 8.71 5.42 17.08
N PRO A 357 8.10 5.21 18.27
CA PRO A 357 6.89 4.41 18.39
C PRO A 357 5.66 5.11 17.80
N ALA A 358 5.65 6.45 17.78
CA ALA A 358 4.59 7.28 17.21
C ALA A 358 4.96 7.79 15.80
N GLN A 359 5.49 6.89 14.96
CA GLN A 359 5.88 7.20 13.57
C GLN A 359 4.68 7.72 12.77
N LEU A 360 3.53 7.04 12.91
CA LEU A 360 2.28 7.31 12.21
C LEU A 360 1.37 8.16 13.09
N GLN A 361 1.18 9.42 12.71
CA GLN A 361 0.40 10.39 13.48
C GLN A 361 -0.79 10.93 12.69
N PHE A 362 -1.81 11.42 13.39
CA PHE A 362 -2.92 12.14 12.78
C PHE A 362 -3.28 13.41 13.55
N VAL A 363 -3.78 14.43 12.85
CA VAL A 363 -4.15 15.71 13.45
C VAL A 363 -5.57 15.70 13.99
N LEU A 364 -6.56 15.55 13.10
CA LEU A 364 -7.97 15.51 13.51
C LEU A 364 -8.32 14.13 14.09
N PRO A 365 -8.97 14.10 15.27
CA PRO A 365 -9.25 12.84 15.97
C PRO A 365 -10.24 11.96 15.17
N PRO A 366 -10.26 10.64 15.42
CA PRO A 366 -11.26 9.76 14.84
C PRO A 366 -12.66 10.13 15.37
N ARG A 367 -13.69 9.74 14.62
CA ARG A 367 -15.07 9.86 15.09
C ARG A 367 -15.38 8.90 16.26
N ASP A 368 -14.74 7.74 16.24
CA ASP A 368 -14.79 6.71 17.29
C ASP A 368 -13.38 6.15 17.51
N GLU A 369 -12.78 6.47 18.66
CA GLU A 369 -11.45 5.96 19.06
C GLU A 369 -11.46 4.44 19.23
N ALA A 370 -12.56 3.87 19.73
CA ALA A 370 -12.68 2.44 19.92
C ALA A 370 -12.77 1.71 18.57
N ALA A 371 -13.36 2.33 17.54
CA ALA A 371 -13.33 1.80 16.17
C ALA A 371 -11.92 1.74 15.60
N LEU A 372 -11.12 2.80 15.74
CA LEU A 372 -9.73 2.80 15.30
C LEU A 372 -8.91 1.72 16.02
N ALA A 373 -9.10 1.57 17.34
CA ALA A 373 -8.44 0.53 18.12
C ALA A 373 -8.85 -0.89 17.66
N ARG A 374 -10.14 -1.13 17.43
CA ARG A 374 -10.65 -2.41 16.89
C ARG A 374 -10.09 -2.70 15.50
N LEU A 375 -10.02 -1.70 14.62
CA LEU A 375 -9.43 -1.83 13.30
C LEU A 375 -7.97 -2.28 13.41
N CYS A 376 -7.14 -1.59 14.20
CA CYS A 376 -5.73 -1.93 14.36
C CYS A 376 -5.52 -3.32 14.99
N ALA A 377 -6.32 -3.67 16.00
CA ALA A 377 -6.27 -4.97 16.66
C ALA A 377 -6.75 -6.13 15.76
N GLY A 378 -7.62 -5.85 14.79
CA GLY A 378 -8.09 -6.83 13.83
C GLY A 378 -7.10 -7.13 12.71
N LEU A 379 -6.15 -6.23 12.43
CA LEU A 379 -5.21 -6.39 11.30
C LEU A 379 -4.43 -7.72 11.37
N PRO A 380 -4.01 -8.28 10.22
CA PRO A 380 -3.22 -9.50 10.15
C PRO A 380 -1.91 -9.42 10.97
N PRO A 381 -1.33 -10.56 11.37
CA PRO A 381 -0.16 -10.63 12.26
C PRO A 381 1.03 -9.73 11.87
N LEU A 382 1.35 -9.60 10.58
CA LEU A 382 2.40 -8.69 10.12
C LEU A 382 2.17 -7.26 10.62
N TYR A 383 0.95 -6.77 10.49
CA TYR A 383 0.59 -5.39 10.81
C TYR A 383 0.42 -5.18 12.31
N ARG A 384 -0.25 -6.12 12.97
CA ARG A 384 -0.60 -6.03 14.40
C ARG A 384 0.58 -6.36 15.31
N ASP A 385 1.29 -7.44 15.04
CA ASP A 385 2.26 -8.02 15.97
C ASP A 385 3.71 -7.64 15.60
N VAL A 386 4.04 -7.64 14.31
CA VAL A 386 5.41 -7.34 13.84
C VAL A 386 5.64 -5.84 13.70
N ILE A 387 4.77 -5.16 12.94
CA ILE A 387 4.89 -3.72 12.70
C ILE A 387 4.32 -2.93 13.89
N GLY A 388 3.26 -3.44 14.52
CA GLY A 388 2.60 -2.77 15.64
C GLY A 388 1.90 -1.48 15.21
N ILE A 389 1.09 -1.53 14.14
CA ILE A 389 0.38 -0.35 13.63
C ILE A 389 -0.47 0.28 14.74
N HIS A 390 -0.08 1.49 15.14
CA HIS A 390 -0.77 2.26 16.18
C HIS A 390 -0.77 3.76 15.82
N PRO A 391 -1.69 4.22 14.94
CA PRO A 391 -1.81 5.63 14.62
C PRO A 391 -2.10 6.42 15.91
N THR A 392 -1.35 7.51 16.13
CA THR A 392 -1.45 8.31 17.36
C THR A 392 -1.82 9.76 17.02
N GLN A 393 -2.64 10.41 17.86
CA GLN A 393 -2.91 11.83 17.63
C GLN A 393 -1.65 12.67 17.89
N VAL A 394 -1.45 13.73 17.08
CA VAL A 394 -0.43 14.74 17.38
C VAL A 394 -0.68 15.38 18.75
N ALA A 395 0.39 15.67 19.50
CA ALA A 395 0.27 16.23 20.85
C ALA A 395 -0.02 17.75 20.87
N ASP A 396 0.31 18.47 19.79
CA ASP A 396 0.19 19.92 19.74
C ASP A 396 -1.25 20.38 19.53
N ALA A 397 -1.86 20.95 20.57
CA ALA A 397 -3.23 21.45 20.53
C ALA A 397 -3.42 22.61 19.54
N GLY A 398 -2.36 23.39 19.28
CA GLY A 398 -2.39 24.49 18.30
C GLY A 398 -2.58 23.98 16.87
N LEU A 399 -1.86 22.93 16.50
CA LEU A 399 -1.99 22.23 15.21
C LEU A 399 -3.39 21.63 15.04
N VAL A 400 -3.92 20.97 16.08
CA VAL A 400 -5.28 20.41 16.06
C VAL A 400 -6.32 21.52 15.87
N ALA A 401 -6.22 22.61 16.64
CA ALA A 401 -7.15 23.73 16.58
C ALA A 401 -7.11 24.44 15.21
N ALA A 402 -5.91 24.67 14.66
CA ALA A 402 -5.74 25.30 13.35
C ALA A 402 -6.43 24.49 12.25
N LEU A 403 -6.15 23.18 12.17
CA LEU A 403 -6.72 22.34 11.13
C LEU A 403 -8.25 22.14 11.31
N ALA A 404 -8.74 22.11 12.56
CA ALA A 404 -10.17 22.05 12.84
C ALA A 404 -10.90 23.32 12.40
N ALA A 405 -10.32 24.50 12.65
CA ALA A 405 -10.86 25.78 12.19
C ALA A 405 -10.89 25.87 10.65
N GLY A 406 -9.79 25.46 9.99
CA GLY A 406 -9.71 25.39 8.53
C GLY A 406 -10.74 24.42 7.93
N ALA A 407 -11.03 23.31 8.62
CA ALA A 407 -12.03 22.34 8.17
C ALA A 407 -13.47 22.88 8.23
N ALA A 408 -13.78 23.77 9.18
CA ALA A 408 -15.10 24.37 9.37
C ALA A 408 -15.37 25.59 8.47
N ALA A 409 -14.32 26.23 7.94
CA ALA A 409 -14.42 27.44 7.12
C ALA A 409 -14.65 27.18 5.61
N THR A 410 -14.75 25.92 5.20
CA THR A 410 -14.91 25.46 3.80
C THR A 410 -16.00 24.42 3.73
#